data_AF-A0A4R6V0D4-F1
#
_entry.id   AF-A0A4R6V0D4-F1
#
_cell.length_a   1.000
_cell.length_b   1.000
_cell.length_c   1.000
_cell.angle_alpha   90.00
_cell.angle_beta   90.00
_cell.angle_gamma   90.00
#
_symmetry.space_group_name_H-M   'P 1'
#
loop_
_entity.id
_entity.type
_entity.pdbx_description
1 polymer ?
#
loop_
_entity_poly.entity_id
_entity_poly.type
_entity_poly.pdbx_seq_one_letter_code
_entity_poly.pdbx_strand_id
1 'polypeptide(L)'
;MTPVPTPADWFGSEVRHWRHRRALSPAETARRAHTTAARLKQIETGHDLCPAALAIALDEVLLTGGVLFRAWPLLHAAARLPDHARKPAFRPPPPVPGAVLPDHLLARDDVRAALADHDLGTVFHLARQWAGISYSKIAQACDMNPARVGHLAKGSGRITTYDKLIQIADALRIPGHHLGLAPRPWENPHR
;
A
#
# COMPACT_ATOMS: atom_id res chain seq x y z
N MET A 1 -17.40 5.42 1.03
CA MET A 1 -17.08 4.06 0.55
C MET A 1 -16.18 3.43 1.61
N THR A 2 -16.59 2.33 2.22
CA THR A 2 -15.77 1.58 3.18
C THR A 2 -14.62 0.89 2.44
N PRO A 3 -13.40 0.85 2.99
CA PRO A 3 -12.30 0.10 2.39
C PRO A 3 -12.68 -1.39 2.28
N VAL A 4 -12.25 -2.04 1.19
CA VAL A 4 -12.41 -3.50 1.03
C VAL A 4 -11.53 -4.17 2.10
N PRO A 5 -12.10 -5.03 2.97
CA PRO A 5 -11.34 -5.68 4.03
C PRO A 5 -10.29 -6.64 3.45
N THR A 6 -9.07 -6.59 3.99
CA THR A 6 -8.00 -7.53 3.62
C THR A 6 -8.29 -8.93 4.18
N PRO A 7 -7.59 -9.98 3.70
CA PRO A 7 -7.68 -11.31 4.32
C PRO A 7 -7.37 -11.31 5.82
N ALA A 8 -6.47 -10.43 6.29
CA ALA A 8 -6.14 -10.27 7.70
C ALA A 8 -7.30 -9.62 8.48
N ASP A 9 -7.96 -8.61 7.92
CA ASP A 9 -9.14 -7.97 8.52
C ASP A 9 -10.31 -8.95 8.65
N TRP A 10 -10.55 -9.74 7.60
CA TRP A 10 -11.56 -10.79 7.62
C TRP A 10 -11.24 -11.83 8.69
N PHE A 11 -10.01 -12.35 8.73
CA PHE A 11 -9.61 -13.38 9.70
C PHE A 11 -9.73 -12.88 11.14
N GLY A 12 -9.25 -11.65 11.41
CA GLY A 12 -9.37 -11.03 12.72
C GLY A 12 -10.83 -10.84 13.14
N SER A 13 -11.69 -10.47 12.20
CA SER A 13 -13.14 -10.34 12.41
C SER A 13 -13.79 -11.70 12.71
N GLU A 14 -13.36 -12.76 12.04
CA GLU A 14 -13.86 -14.13 12.23
C GLU A 14 -13.48 -14.66 13.62
N VAL A 15 -12.21 -14.51 14.03
CA VAL A 15 -11.73 -14.85 15.39
C VAL A 15 -12.57 -14.10 16.43
N ARG A 16 -12.74 -12.79 16.26
CA ARG A 16 -13.54 -11.96 17.16
C ARG A 16 -15.00 -12.41 17.21
N HIS A 17 -15.61 -12.70 16.05
CA HIS A 17 -16.99 -13.16 15.93
C HIS A 17 -17.22 -14.45 16.72
N TRP A 18 -16.40 -15.48 16.50
CA TRP A 18 -16.54 -16.75 17.20
C TRP A 18 -16.24 -16.63 18.69
N ARG A 19 -15.24 -15.82 19.07
CA ARG A 19 -14.95 -15.54 20.48
C ARG A 19 -16.18 -14.97 21.20
N HIS A 20 -16.86 -13.99 20.60
CA HIS A 20 -18.09 -13.42 21.18
C HIS A 20 -19.22 -14.45 21.26
N ARG A 21 -19.40 -15.29 20.22
CA ARG A 21 -20.40 -16.38 20.25
C ARG A 21 -20.13 -17.42 21.33
N ARG A 22 -18.87 -17.63 21.72
CA ARG A 22 -18.46 -18.52 22.81
C ARG A 22 -18.41 -17.81 24.18
N ALA A 23 -18.78 -16.53 24.24
CA ALA A 23 -18.68 -15.70 25.44
C ALA A 23 -17.28 -15.70 26.09
N LEU A 24 -16.23 -15.89 25.29
CA LEU A 24 -14.86 -15.92 25.76
C LEU A 24 -14.26 -14.50 25.80
N SER A 25 -13.53 -14.19 26.86
CA SER A 25 -12.73 -12.97 26.90
C SER A 25 -11.49 -13.12 26.01
N PRO A 26 -10.91 -12.01 25.51
CA PRO A 26 -9.65 -12.07 24.77
C PRO A 26 -8.53 -12.74 25.59
N ALA A 27 -8.44 -12.42 26.89
CA ALA A 27 -7.44 -13.01 27.77
C ALA A 27 -7.62 -14.54 27.93
N GLU A 28 -8.86 -14.99 28.07
CA GLU A 28 -9.16 -16.41 28.21
C GLU A 28 -8.89 -17.19 26.92
N THR A 29 -9.28 -16.62 25.78
CA THR A 29 -9.03 -17.22 24.46
C THR A 29 -7.54 -17.35 24.21
N ALA A 30 -6.78 -16.28 24.49
CA ALA A 30 -5.33 -16.28 24.34
C ALA A 30 -4.66 -17.34 25.22
N ARG A 31 -5.06 -17.43 26.49
CA ARG A 31 -4.55 -18.43 27.44
C ARG A 31 -4.77 -19.86 26.93
N ARG A 32 -5.99 -20.17 26.46
CA ARG A 32 -6.33 -21.51 25.94
C ARG A 32 -5.63 -21.83 24.62
N ALA A 33 -5.41 -20.83 23.77
CA ALA A 33 -4.69 -20.97 22.50
C ALA A 33 -3.16 -20.84 22.66
N HIS A 34 -2.63 -20.89 23.90
CA HIS A 34 -1.20 -20.79 24.21
C HIS A 34 -0.51 -19.55 23.61
N THR A 35 -1.19 -18.39 23.67
CA THR A 35 -0.67 -17.10 23.21
C THR A 35 -0.94 -15.98 24.21
N THR A 36 -0.53 -14.74 23.89
CA THR A 36 -0.76 -13.57 24.74
C THR A 36 -2.02 -12.81 24.32
N ALA A 37 -2.68 -12.15 25.28
CA ALA A 37 -3.85 -11.32 25.00
C ALA A 37 -3.54 -10.16 24.04
N ALA A 38 -2.33 -9.60 24.12
CA ALA A 38 -1.86 -8.56 23.21
C ALA A 38 -1.76 -9.09 21.77
N ARG A 39 -1.15 -10.25 21.58
CA ARG A 39 -1.00 -10.87 20.26
C ARG A 39 -2.36 -11.28 19.68
N LEU A 40 -3.24 -11.86 20.49
CA LEU A 40 -4.61 -12.16 20.06
C LEU A 40 -5.33 -10.88 19.62
N LYS A 41 -5.17 -9.78 20.35
CA LYS A 41 -5.77 -8.49 19.99
C LYS A 41 -5.22 -7.95 18.66
N GLN A 42 -3.92 -8.06 18.42
CA GLN A 42 -3.31 -7.66 17.14
C GLN A 42 -3.84 -8.50 15.97
N ILE A 43 -4.05 -9.80 16.17
CA ILE A 43 -4.68 -10.69 15.18
C ILE A 43 -6.14 -10.28 14.94
N GLU A 44 -6.92 -10.05 16.00
CA GLU A 44 -8.33 -9.62 15.89
C GLU A 44 -8.50 -8.26 15.19
N THR A 45 -7.45 -7.43 15.12
CA THR A 45 -7.45 -6.15 14.42
C THR A 45 -6.79 -6.20 13.04
N GLY A 46 -6.36 -7.37 12.57
CA GLY A 46 -5.67 -7.52 11.28
C GLY A 46 -4.25 -6.93 11.25
N HIS A 47 -3.69 -6.55 12.40
CA HIS A 47 -2.33 -5.98 12.48
C HIS A 47 -1.26 -7.07 12.36
N ASP A 48 -1.48 -8.20 13.02
CA ASP A 48 -0.58 -9.35 13.00
C ASP A 48 -1.20 -10.51 12.24
N LEU A 49 -0.38 -11.22 11.46
CA LEU A 49 -0.78 -12.45 10.80
C LEU A 49 -0.78 -13.60 11.81
N CYS A 50 -1.84 -14.41 11.78
CA CYS A 50 -1.93 -15.62 12.58
C CYS A 50 -1.03 -16.73 12.00
N PRO A 51 -0.07 -17.30 12.76
CA PRO A 51 0.69 -18.48 12.32
C PRO A 51 -0.18 -19.73 12.25
N ALA A 52 0.20 -20.71 11.43
CA ALA A 52 -0.59 -21.94 11.22
C ALA A 52 -0.90 -22.70 12.52
N ALA A 53 0.10 -22.86 13.40
CA ALA A 53 -0.08 -23.53 14.69
C ALA A 53 -1.10 -22.80 15.59
N LEU A 54 -1.11 -21.47 15.57
CA LEU A 54 -2.06 -20.69 16.35
C LEU A 54 -3.47 -20.72 15.71
N ALA A 55 -3.58 -20.80 14.38
CA ALA A 55 -4.87 -20.96 13.71
C ALA A 55 -5.54 -22.30 14.10
N ILE A 56 -4.77 -23.39 14.19
CA ILE A 56 -5.25 -24.70 14.68
C ILE A 56 -5.72 -24.58 16.14
N ALA A 57 -4.89 -24.01 17.02
CA ALA A 57 -5.25 -23.84 18.43
C ALA A 57 -6.51 -22.97 18.60
N LEU A 58 -6.67 -21.92 17.79
CA LEU A 58 -7.88 -21.10 17.79
C LEU A 58 -9.10 -21.86 17.27
N ASP A 59 -8.95 -22.73 16.26
CA ASP A 59 -10.06 -23.57 15.77
C ASP A 59 -10.58 -24.52 16.86
N GLU A 60 -9.68 -25.10 17.66
CA GLU A 60 -10.03 -25.95 18.80
C GLU A 60 -10.73 -25.17 19.91
N VAL A 61 -10.18 -24.01 20.29
CA VAL A 61 -10.73 -23.17 21.37
C VAL A 61 -12.08 -22.56 21.00
N LEU A 62 -12.24 -22.14 19.74
CA LEU A 62 -13.44 -21.45 19.27
C LEU A 62 -14.46 -22.40 18.65
N LEU A 63 -14.10 -23.68 18.47
CA LEU A 63 -14.94 -24.73 17.91
C LEU A 63 -15.54 -24.32 16.56
N THR A 64 -14.68 -23.88 15.65
CA THR A 64 -14.99 -23.37 14.30
C THR A 64 -15.04 -24.47 13.25
N GLY A 65 -14.61 -25.70 13.58
CA GLY A 65 -14.50 -26.80 12.62
C GLY A 65 -13.40 -26.60 11.58
N GLY A 66 -12.26 -26.02 11.98
CA GLY A 66 -11.09 -25.89 11.12
C GLY A 66 -11.16 -24.74 10.10
N VAL A 67 -12.10 -23.79 10.26
CA VAL A 67 -12.28 -22.67 9.32
C VAL A 67 -11.07 -21.74 9.33
N LEU A 68 -10.49 -21.47 10.50
CA LEU A 68 -9.35 -20.55 10.63
C LEU A 68 -8.10 -21.17 10.00
N PHE A 69 -7.80 -22.43 10.27
CA PHE A 69 -6.70 -23.14 9.62
C PHE A 69 -6.88 -23.24 8.10
N ARG A 70 -8.09 -23.52 7.61
CA ARG A 70 -8.37 -23.55 6.17
C ARG A 70 -8.23 -22.18 5.49
N ALA A 71 -8.45 -21.09 6.22
CA ALA A 71 -8.24 -19.75 5.72
C ALA A 71 -6.80 -19.24 5.86
N TRP A 72 -5.97 -19.89 6.68
CA TRP A 72 -4.57 -19.52 6.89
C TRP A 72 -3.74 -19.38 5.59
N PRO A 73 -3.88 -20.23 4.56
CA PRO A 73 -3.16 -20.04 3.30
C PRO A 73 -3.44 -18.69 2.63
N LEU A 74 -4.64 -18.10 2.81
CA LEU A 74 -4.98 -16.78 2.29
C LEU A 74 -4.24 -15.66 3.05
N LEU A 75 -4.09 -15.80 4.37
CA LEU A 75 -3.26 -14.89 5.18
C LEU A 75 -1.80 -14.90 4.70
N HIS A 76 -1.26 -16.09 4.50
CA HIS A 76 0.14 -16.28 4.12
C HIS A 76 0.41 -15.83 2.68
N ALA A 77 -0.53 -16.07 1.77
CA ALA A 77 -0.45 -15.57 0.40
C ALA A 77 -0.44 -14.04 0.37
N ALA A 78 -1.32 -13.39 1.15
CA ALA A 78 -1.33 -11.93 1.27
C ALA A 78 -0.02 -11.38 1.85
N ALA A 79 0.59 -12.08 2.82
CA ALA A 79 1.89 -11.75 3.39
C ALA A 79 3.06 -11.82 2.40
N ARG A 80 2.89 -12.50 1.26
CA ARG A 80 3.92 -12.58 0.21
C ARG A 80 3.74 -11.52 -0.86
N LEU A 81 2.58 -10.88 -0.93
CA LEU A 81 2.35 -9.76 -1.82
C LEU A 81 3.25 -8.59 -1.41
N PRO A 82 3.82 -7.84 -2.36
CA PRO A 82 4.51 -6.59 -2.05
C PRO A 82 3.54 -5.60 -1.38
N ASP A 83 4.05 -4.65 -0.59
CA ASP A 83 3.23 -3.77 0.25
C ASP A 83 2.16 -2.99 -0.54
N HIS A 84 2.46 -2.59 -1.79
CA HIS A 84 1.49 -1.96 -2.69
C HIS A 84 0.32 -2.86 -3.10
N ALA A 85 0.50 -4.19 -3.11
CA ALA A 85 -0.54 -5.17 -3.42
C ALA A 85 -1.28 -5.66 -2.17
N ARG A 86 -0.72 -5.46 -0.96
CA ARG A 86 -1.40 -5.70 0.32
C ARG A 86 -2.38 -4.58 0.67
N LYS A 87 -2.05 -3.34 0.31
CA LYS A 87 -2.99 -2.23 0.41
C LYS A 87 -4.10 -2.42 -0.64
N PRO A 88 -5.37 -2.12 -0.31
CA PRO A 88 -6.43 -2.11 -1.34
C PRO A 88 -5.93 -1.26 -2.50
N ALA A 89 -6.13 -1.76 -3.73
CA ALA A 89 -5.64 -1.13 -4.96
C ALA A 89 -5.74 0.38 -4.80
N PHE A 90 -4.59 1.07 -4.73
CA PHE A 90 -4.56 2.50 -4.56
C PHE A 90 -5.42 3.06 -5.69
N ARG A 91 -6.63 3.50 -5.35
CA ARG A 91 -7.41 4.31 -6.26
C ARG A 91 -6.62 5.61 -6.27
N PRO A 92 -5.90 5.94 -7.36
CA PRO A 92 -5.15 7.16 -7.38
C PRO A 92 -6.14 8.28 -7.01
N PRO A 93 -5.79 9.16 -6.05
CA PRO A 93 -6.64 10.27 -5.73
C PRO A 93 -6.98 10.98 -7.04
N PRO A 94 -8.19 11.53 -7.18
CA PRO A 94 -8.50 12.34 -8.36
C PRO A 94 -7.33 13.32 -8.57
N PRO A 95 -6.81 13.42 -9.80
CA PRO A 95 -5.56 14.11 -10.06
C PRO A 95 -5.67 15.52 -9.47
N VAL A 96 -4.71 15.91 -8.64
CA VAL A 96 -4.68 17.26 -8.09
C VAL A 96 -4.58 18.21 -9.28
N PRO A 97 -5.57 19.09 -9.52
CA PRO A 97 -5.57 19.93 -10.72
C PRO A 97 -4.29 20.78 -10.76
N GLY A 98 -3.50 20.63 -11.82
CA GLY A 98 -2.21 21.32 -12.00
C GLY A 98 -0.99 20.65 -11.34
N ALA A 99 -1.09 19.37 -10.94
CA ALA A 99 0.07 18.52 -10.60
C ALA A 99 0.38 17.47 -11.68
N VAL A 100 -0.52 17.29 -12.65
CA VAL A 100 -0.35 16.41 -13.82
C VAL A 100 0.79 16.96 -14.68
N LEU A 101 1.76 16.12 -15.03
CA LEU A 101 2.79 16.51 -15.99
C LEU A 101 2.17 16.65 -17.38
N PRO A 102 2.32 17.80 -18.06
CA PRO A 102 1.81 17.97 -19.41
C PRO A 102 2.50 17.04 -20.42
N ASP A 103 1.79 16.65 -21.47
CA ASP A 103 2.33 15.76 -22.51
C ASP A 103 3.60 16.31 -23.17
N HIS A 104 3.66 17.63 -23.41
CA HIS A 104 4.84 18.26 -23.97
C HIS A 104 6.06 18.18 -23.06
N LEU A 105 5.87 18.13 -21.73
CA LEU A 105 6.96 17.93 -20.77
C LEU A 105 7.41 16.47 -20.80
N LEU A 106 6.46 15.52 -20.78
CA LEU A 106 6.73 14.08 -20.87
C LEU A 106 7.40 13.68 -22.20
N ALA A 107 7.20 14.47 -23.26
CA ALA A 107 7.81 14.23 -24.56
C ALA A 107 9.30 14.61 -24.63
N ARG A 108 9.80 15.45 -23.71
CA ARG A 108 11.19 15.94 -23.75
C ARG A 108 12.20 14.84 -23.43
N ASP A 109 13.33 14.87 -24.12
CA ASP A 109 14.40 13.88 -23.97
C ASP A 109 15.02 13.90 -22.57
N ASP A 110 15.21 15.08 -21.97
CA ASP A 110 15.75 15.23 -20.62
C ASP A 110 14.82 14.66 -19.53
N VAL A 111 13.50 14.85 -19.70
CA VAL A 111 12.50 14.24 -18.83
C VAL A 111 12.45 12.73 -19.01
N ARG A 112 12.49 12.23 -20.25
CA ARG A 112 12.48 10.79 -20.54
C ARG A 112 13.71 10.09 -19.98
N ALA A 113 14.89 10.70 -20.12
CA ALA A 113 16.13 10.18 -19.53
C ALA A 113 16.05 10.13 -18.01
N ALA A 114 15.61 11.22 -17.36
CA ALA A 114 15.44 11.26 -15.92
C ALA A 114 14.41 10.23 -15.40
N LEU A 115 13.33 10.01 -16.15
CA LEU A 115 12.35 8.97 -15.83
C LEU A 115 12.93 7.56 -16.00
N ALA A 116 13.66 7.28 -17.08
CA ALA A 116 14.29 5.98 -17.29
C ALA A 116 15.30 5.64 -16.17
N ASP A 117 16.04 6.64 -15.68
CA ASP A 117 17.02 6.49 -14.60
C ASP A 117 16.41 6.57 -13.19
N HIS A 118 15.08 6.68 -13.08
CA HIS A 118 14.35 6.91 -11.83
C HIS A 118 14.85 8.14 -11.04
N ASP A 119 15.42 9.13 -11.73
CA ASP A 119 15.83 10.40 -11.15
C ASP A 119 14.64 11.36 -11.04
N LEU A 120 13.77 11.07 -10.08
CA LEU A 120 12.60 11.90 -9.82
C LEU A 120 12.94 13.30 -9.31
N GLY A 121 14.15 13.53 -8.80
CA GLY A 121 14.62 14.86 -8.43
C GLY A 121 14.71 15.77 -9.65
N THR A 122 15.38 15.31 -10.69
CA THR A 122 15.49 16.01 -11.97
C THR A 122 14.12 16.21 -12.62
N VAL A 123 13.22 15.23 -12.55
CA VAL A 123 11.83 15.38 -13.04
C VAL A 123 11.08 16.50 -12.31
N PHE A 124 11.20 16.60 -10.98
CA PHE A 124 10.56 17.67 -10.22
C PHE A 124 11.13 19.05 -10.57
N HIS A 125 12.44 19.14 -10.78
CA HIS A 125 13.09 20.36 -11.22
C HIS A 125 12.54 20.81 -12.59
N LEU A 126 12.50 19.90 -13.57
CA LEU A 126 12.01 20.18 -14.92
C LEU A 126 10.50 20.52 -14.93
N ALA A 127 9.69 19.84 -14.13
CA ALA A 127 8.27 20.15 -13.97
C ALA A 127 8.03 21.57 -13.43
N ARG A 128 8.85 22.02 -12.47
CA ARG A 128 8.79 23.39 -11.98
C ARG A 128 9.24 24.39 -13.04
N GLN A 129 10.35 24.10 -13.72
CA GLN A 129 10.95 25.00 -14.69
C GLN A 129 10.07 25.21 -15.93
N TRP A 130 9.54 24.13 -16.50
CA TRP A 130 8.90 24.15 -17.81
C TRP A 130 7.37 24.07 -17.77
N ALA A 131 6.77 23.51 -16.72
CA ALA A 131 5.32 23.40 -16.56
C ALA A 131 4.76 24.26 -15.42
N GLY A 132 5.61 25.02 -14.71
CA GLY A 132 5.18 25.90 -13.61
C GLY A 132 4.63 25.17 -12.38
N ILE A 133 4.84 23.85 -12.27
CA ILE A 133 4.31 23.05 -11.16
C ILE A 133 5.19 23.26 -9.93
N SER A 134 4.62 23.84 -8.87
CA SER A 134 5.39 24.15 -7.66
C SER A 134 5.75 22.88 -6.87
N TYR A 135 6.84 22.92 -6.09
CA TYR A 135 7.22 21.79 -5.23
C TYR A 135 6.19 21.49 -4.15
N SER A 136 5.48 22.51 -3.63
CA SER A 136 4.37 22.30 -2.70
C SER A 136 3.23 21.51 -3.38
N LYS A 137 2.97 21.76 -4.66
CA LYS A 137 1.94 21.06 -5.42
C LYS A 137 2.32 19.63 -5.76
N ILE A 138 3.58 19.40 -6.15
CA ILE A 138 4.15 18.06 -6.32
C ILE A 138 4.08 17.30 -4.99
N ALA A 139 4.49 17.93 -3.90
CA ALA A 139 4.48 17.34 -2.56
C ALA A 139 3.08 16.92 -2.12
N GLN A 140 2.08 17.80 -2.32
CA GLN A 140 0.69 17.51 -2.03
C GLN A 140 0.17 16.32 -2.86
N ALA A 141 0.46 16.29 -4.17
CA ALA A 141 0.00 15.22 -5.03
C ALA A 141 0.65 13.86 -4.68
N CYS A 142 1.95 13.87 -4.37
CA CYS A 142 2.72 12.66 -4.09
C CYS A 142 2.68 12.20 -2.63
N ASP A 143 1.94 12.90 -1.76
CA ASP A 143 1.96 12.71 -0.30
C ASP A 143 3.41 12.67 0.23
N MET A 144 4.12 13.78 0.00
CA MET A 144 5.53 13.97 0.37
C MET A 144 5.69 15.27 1.17
N ASN A 145 6.73 15.34 1.97
CA ASN A 145 7.14 16.60 2.58
C ASN A 145 7.67 17.57 1.49
N PRO A 146 7.19 18.83 1.40
CA PRO A 146 7.69 19.81 0.44
C PRO A 146 9.20 20.07 0.50
N ALA A 147 9.80 20.05 1.69
CA ALA A 147 11.25 20.20 1.86
C ALA A 147 12.00 19.02 1.22
N ARG A 148 11.46 17.80 1.33
CA ARG A 148 12.02 16.60 0.68
C ARG A 148 11.99 16.73 -0.84
N VAL A 149 10.90 17.23 -1.43
CA VAL A 149 10.81 17.47 -2.88
C VAL A 149 11.89 18.46 -3.34
N GLY A 150 12.09 19.55 -2.59
CA GLY A 150 13.14 20.53 -2.87
C GLY A 150 14.55 19.97 -2.75
N HIS A 151 14.82 19.10 -1.77
CA HIS A 151 16.12 18.43 -1.61
C HIS A 151 16.41 17.48 -2.78
N LEU A 152 15.44 16.65 -3.15
CA LEU A 152 15.55 15.75 -4.31
C LEU A 152 15.83 16.54 -5.59
N ALA A 153 15.10 17.63 -5.83
CA ALA A 153 15.30 18.48 -7.01
C ALA A 153 16.65 19.22 -7.03
N LYS A 154 17.38 19.26 -5.91
CA LYS A 154 18.75 19.76 -5.81
C LYS A 154 19.80 18.64 -5.90
N GLY A 155 19.38 17.40 -6.17
CA GLY A 155 20.24 16.21 -6.19
C GLY A 155 20.56 15.64 -4.80
N SER A 156 19.91 16.11 -3.74
CA SER A 156 20.11 15.62 -2.37
C SER A 156 19.15 14.46 -2.06
N GLY A 157 19.62 13.25 -2.35
CA GLY A 157 18.92 11.99 -2.10
C GLY A 157 18.21 11.43 -3.33
N ARG A 158 17.67 10.20 -3.20
CA ARG A 158 16.91 9.52 -4.25
C ARG A 158 15.66 8.86 -3.67
N ILE A 159 14.71 8.56 -4.55
CA ILE A 159 13.58 7.67 -4.24
C ILE A 159 14.05 6.25 -4.51
N THR A 160 14.17 5.43 -3.47
CA THR A 160 14.76 4.08 -3.57
C THR A 160 13.73 2.96 -3.46
N THR A 161 12.50 3.26 -3.04
CA THR A 161 11.44 2.26 -2.90
C THR A 161 10.56 2.25 -4.13
N TYR A 162 10.37 1.05 -4.70
CA TYR A 162 9.53 0.84 -5.86
C TYR A 162 8.07 1.31 -5.62
N ASP A 163 7.56 1.09 -4.42
CA ASP A 163 6.22 1.56 -4.03
C ASP A 163 6.07 3.08 -4.13
N LYS A 164 7.13 3.83 -3.78
CA LYS A 164 7.08 5.29 -3.88
C LYS A 164 7.21 5.77 -5.32
N LEU A 165 7.93 5.04 -6.18
CA LEU A 165 7.95 5.30 -7.62
C LEU A 165 6.54 5.14 -8.23
N ILE A 166 5.85 4.04 -7.90
CA ILE A 166 4.46 3.77 -8.30
C ILE A 166 3.54 4.92 -7.86
N GLN A 167 3.63 5.32 -6.59
CA GLN A 167 2.79 6.39 -6.04
C GLN A 167 3.02 7.74 -6.77
N ILE A 168 4.28 8.08 -7.04
CA ILE A 168 4.63 9.32 -7.75
C ILE A 168 4.16 9.26 -9.21
N ALA A 169 4.32 8.09 -9.86
CA ALA A 169 3.84 7.89 -11.23
C ALA A 169 2.33 8.14 -11.35
N ASP A 170 1.57 7.58 -10.42
CA ASP A 170 0.12 7.78 -10.38
C ASP A 170 -0.29 9.22 -10.06
N ALA A 171 0.38 9.83 -9.08
CA ALA A 171 0.07 11.19 -8.64
C ALA A 171 0.31 12.24 -9.74
N LEU A 172 1.40 12.08 -10.50
CA LEU A 172 1.82 13.01 -11.54
C LEU A 172 1.36 12.61 -12.95
N ARG A 173 0.63 11.49 -13.08
CA ARG A 173 0.21 10.88 -14.36
C ARG A 173 1.38 10.58 -15.30
N ILE A 174 2.44 9.98 -14.77
CA ILE A 174 3.57 9.49 -15.55
C ILE A 174 3.25 8.08 -16.05
N PRO A 175 3.23 7.83 -17.37
CA PRO A 175 3.01 6.49 -17.90
C PRO A 175 4.01 5.48 -17.36
N GLY A 176 3.53 4.30 -16.99
CA GLY A 176 4.33 3.27 -16.33
C GLY A 176 5.57 2.89 -17.13
N HIS A 177 5.44 2.81 -18.45
CA HIS A 177 6.53 2.46 -19.35
C HIS A 177 7.70 3.48 -19.33
N HIS A 178 7.49 4.73 -18.93
CA HIS A 178 8.59 5.69 -18.74
C HIS A 178 9.46 5.38 -17.51
N LEU A 179 8.93 4.66 -16.53
CA LEU A 179 9.61 4.28 -15.28
C LEU A 179 9.91 2.77 -15.22
N GLY A 180 9.73 2.02 -16.32
CA GLY A 180 9.85 0.56 -16.30
C GLY A 180 8.79 -0.14 -15.43
N LEU A 181 7.65 0.52 -15.19
CA LEU A 181 6.49 -0.05 -14.51
C LEU A 181 5.52 -0.66 -15.53
N ALA A 182 4.70 -1.61 -15.09
CA ALA A 182 3.52 -2.01 -15.84
C ALA A 182 2.59 -0.80 -16.09
N PRO A 183 1.78 -0.81 -17.17
CA PRO A 183 0.80 0.24 -17.44
C PRO A 183 -0.04 0.54 -16.20
N ARG A 184 -0.17 1.82 -15.87
CA ARG A 184 -0.93 2.27 -14.71
C ARG A 184 -2.43 2.10 -14.97
N PRO A 185 -3.27 1.89 -13.94
CA PRO A 185 -4.72 1.68 -14.12
C PRO A 185 -5.44 2.80 -14.89
N TRP A 186 -4.88 4.02 -14.86
CA TRP A 186 -5.45 5.18 -15.56
C TRP A 186 -5.01 5.31 -17.02
N GLU A 187 -3.98 4.57 -17.47
CA GLU A 187 -3.58 4.54 -18.88
C GLU A 187 -4.59 3.75 -19.72
N ASN A 188 -5.25 2.75 -19.12
CA ASN A 188 -6.24 1.90 -19.77
C ASN A 188 -7.47 1.71 -18.86
N PRO A 189 -8.38 2.69 -18.77
CA PRO A 189 -9.51 2.65 -17.84
C PRO A 189 -10.57 1.57 -18.14
N HIS A 190 -10.43 0.82 -19.24
CA HIS A 190 -11.41 -0.17 -19.73
C HIS A 190 -10.88 -1.60 -19.81
N ARG A 191 -9.75 -1.91 -19.14
CA ARG A 191 -9.22 -3.26 -19.02
C ARG A 191 -9.52 -3.88 -17.66
#